data_AF-A0AA43QRF5-F1
#
_entry.id   AF-A0AA43QRF5-F1
#
_cell.length_a   1.000
_cell.length_b   1.000
_cell.length_c   1.000
_cell.angle_alpha   90.00
_cell.angle_beta   90.00
_cell.angle_gamma   90.00
#
_symmetry.space_group_name_H-M   'P 1'
#
loop_
_entity.id
_entity.type
_entity.pdbx_description
1 polymer ?
#
loop_
_entity_poly.entity_id
_entity_poly.type
_entity_poly.pdbx_seq_one_letter_code
_entity_poly.pdbx_strand_id
1 'polypeptide(L)'
;MPSLTSHDTYAHAILDHVQTGAYPEEEDVVSAELPAAGLPVVKELIEQSRRDLETEVQRHSQEAAPDIDGWIVQAKQLRNDVQGLHNESRQIVEEAAHGSSLEGNVHDAGSQIRLLNEELTFNHGIEASLKRLQAIRQDLDNIQQAILEDHLPEATHQIRDVEAQGLLQGSPPASRISAVFSARCSELRNDIAARLTQSWNGHIVVDHAALAITLRHDDN
;
A
#
# COMPACT_ATOMS: atom_id res chain seq x y z
N MET A 1 98.08 36.15 -17.75
CA MET A 1 97.98 35.47 -19.06
C MET A 1 97.52 34.04 -18.80
N PRO A 2 96.60 33.49 -19.58
CA PRO A 2 95.38 34.13 -20.09
C PRO A 2 94.19 33.18 -19.99
N SER A 3 92.97 33.69 -19.92
CA SER A 3 91.87 33.02 -20.59
C SER A 3 91.18 34.09 -21.43
N LEU A 4 91.46 34.05 -22.73
CA LEU A 4 90.52 34.52 -23.74
C LEU A 4 89.34 33.55 -23.69
N THR A 5 88.60 33.56 -22.60
CA THR A 5 87.29 32.94 -22.52
C THR A 5 86.43 33.72 -23.51
N SER A 6 85.87 33.00 -24.47
CA SER A 6 85.09 33.61 -25.54
C SER A 6 83.95 34.42 -24.94
N HIS A 7 83.61 35.54 -25.56
CA HIS A 7 82.44 36.34 -25.16
C HIS A 7 81.14 35.50 -25.11
N ASP A 8 81.08 34.43 -25.90
CA ASP A 8 79.98 33.46 -25.92
C ASP A 8 79.89 32.63 -24.63
N THR A 9 81.03 32.28 -24.01
CA THR A 9 81.07 31.54 -22.75
C THR A 9 80.47 32.36 -21.60
N TYR A 10 80.79 33.66 -21.55
CA TYR A 10 80.18 34.59 -20.60
C TYR A 10 78.69 34.80 -20.85
N ALA A 11 78.29 34.90 -22.12
CA ALA A 11 76.89 35.06 -22.49
C ALA A 11 76.04 33.85 -22.06
N HIS A 12 76.53 32.63 -22.28
CA HIS A 12 75.85 31.41 -21.83
C HIS A 12 75.84 31.26 -20.31
N ALA A 13 76.93 31.58 -19.61
CA ALA A 13 76.97 31.54 -18.15
C ALA A 13 75.97 32.52 -17.50
N ILE A 14 75.82 33.72 -18.08
CA ILE A 14 74.82 34.71 -17.63
C ILE A 14 73.41 34.24 -17.96
N LEU A 15 73.18 33.67 -19.15
CA LEU A 15 71.88 33.14 -19.54
C LEU A 15 71.45 31.99 -18.61
N ASP A 16 72.35 31.06 -18.32
CA ASP A 16 72.09 29.92 -17.44
C ASP A 16 71.80 30.38 -16.00
N HIS A 17 72.54 31.37 -15.50
CA HIS A 17 72.25 32.02 -14.21
C HIS A 17 70.86 32.65 -14.18
N VAL A 18 70.43 33.32 -15.25
CA VAL A 18 69.09 33.92 -15.34
C VAL A 18 67.99 32.87 -15.44
N GLN A 19 68.25 31.74 -16.11
CA GLN A 19 67.26 30.66 -16.30
C GLN A 19 67.10 29.77 -15.07
N THR A 20 68.20 29.44 -14.38
CA THR A 20 68.21 28.44 -13.29
C THR A 20 68.47 29.06 -11.91
N GLY A 21 68.96 30.30 -11.85
CA GLY A 21 69.42 30.94 -10.61
C GLY A 21 70.77 30.41 -10.10
N ALA A 22 71.41 29.47 -10.81
CA ALA A 22 72.68 28.87 -10.42
C ALA A 22 73.86 29.79 -10.76
N TYR A 23 74.85 29.88 -9.87
CA TYR A 23 76.07 30.65 -10.14
C TYR A 23 77.06 29.79 -10.94
N PRO A 24 77.86 30.34 -11.87
CA PRO A 24 78.82 29.57 -12.64
C PRO A 24 79.85 28.87 -11.71
N GLU A 25 80.14 27.60 -11.97
CA GLU A 25 81.09 26.80 -11.16
C GLU A 25 82.56 27.02 -11.56
N GLU A 26 82.81 27.64 -12.71
CA GLU A 26 84.16 27.90 -13.23
C GLU A 26 84.75 29.19 -12.61
N GLU A 27 85.86 29.05 -11.86
CA GLU A 27 86.55 30.17 -11.19
C GLU A 27 87.00 31.28 -12.17
N ASP A 28 87.33 30.88 -13.40
CA ASP A 28 87.71 31.76 -14.52
C ASP A 28 86.55 32.62 -15.05
N VAL A 29 85.30 32.17 -14.87
CA VAL A 29 84.10 32.90 -15.30
C VAL A 29 83.58 33.81 -14.19
N VAL A 30 83.70 33.37 -12.94
CA VAL A 30 83.27 34.11 -11.73
C VAL A 30 84.14 35.34 -11.46
N SER A 31 85.44 35.25 -11.73
CA SER A 31 86.41 36.31 -11.41
C SER A 31 86.74 37.24 -12.60
N ALA A 32 86.09 37.05 -13.75
CA ALA A 32 86.40 37.82 -14.95
C ALA A 32 85.72 39.18 -14.98
N GLU A 33 86.47 40.21 -15.39
CA GLU A 33 85.89 41.50 -15.76
C GLU A 33 85.28 41.39 -17.16
N LEU A 34 83.95 41.51 -17.25
CA LEU A 34 83.24 41.48 -18.53
C LEU A 34 83.65 42.70 -19.38
N PRO A 35 84.33 42.50 -20.53
CA PRO A 35 84.74 43.61 -21.37
C PRO A 35 83.52 44.25 -22.04
N ALA A 36 83.52 45.59 -22.16
CA ALA A 36 82.41 46.34 -22.77
C ALA A 36 82.08 45.90 -24.21
N ALA A 37 83.03 45.27 -24.91
CA ALA A 37 82.83 44.68 -26.23
C ALA A 37 81.97 43.41 -26.25
N GLY A 38 81.81 42.71 -25.12
CA GLY A 38 81.01 41.48 -25.00
C GLY A 38 79.55 41.70 -24.60
N LEU A 39 79.22 42.87 -24.03
CA LEU A 39 77.85 43.22 -23.61
C LEU A 39 76.80 43.12 -24.73
N PRO A 40 77.08 43.54 -25.99
CA PRO A 40 76.13 43.38 -27.09
C PRO A 40 75.79 41.91 -27.37
N VAL A 41 76.78 41.01 -27.28
CA VAL A 41 76.62 39.56 -27.52
C VAL A 41 75.76 38.92 -26.43
N VAL A 42 76.00 39.27 -25.15
CA VAL A 42 75.17 38.81 -24.03
C VAL A 42 73.73 39.29 -24.17
N LYS A 43 73.53 40.56 -24.52
CA LYS A 43 72.19 41.13 -24.72
C LYS A 43 71.45 40.44 -25.86
N GLU A 44 72.12 40.20 -26.98
CA GLU A 44 71.53 39.53 -28.14
C GLU A 44 71.13 38.09 -27.81
N LEU A 45 71.97 37.37 -27.07
CA LEU A 45 71.67 36.01 -26.62
C LEU A 45 70.47 35.96 -25.66
N ILE A 46 70.37 36.89 -24.69
CA ILE A 46 69.23 36.96 -23.77
C ILE A 46 67.95 37.34 -24.52
N GLU A 47 68.00 38.32 -25.42
CA GLU A 47 66.84 38.70 -26.26
C GLU A 47 66.42 37.57 -27.20
N GLN A 48 67.35 36.75 -27.66
CA GLN A 48 67.04 35.57 -28.45
C GLN A 48 66.38 34.48 -27.59
N SER A 49 66.96 34.15 -26.43
CA SER A 49 66.36 33.20 -25.51
C SER A 49 64.98 33.63 -25.01
N ARG A 50 64.74 34.93 -24.80
CA ARG A 50 63.42 35.46 -24.46
C ARG A 50 62.41 35.22 -25.60
N ARG A 51 62.80 35.53 -26.84
CA ARG A 51 61.94 35.29 -28.02
C ARG A 51 61.64 33.81 -28.21
N ASP A 52 62.62 32.95 -27.97
CA ASP A 52 62.45 31.49 -28.06
C ASP A 52 61.48 30.98 -26.98
N LEU A 53 61.60 31.47 -25.74
CA LEU A 53 60.65 31.19 -24.65
C LEU A 53 59.24 31.69 -24.93
N GLU A 54 59.09 32.92 -25.42
CA GLU A 54 57.78 33.48 -25.81
C GLU A 54 57.14 32.63 -26.92
N THR A 55 57.93 32.20 -27.89
CA THR A 55 57.46 31.33 -28.98
C THR A 55 57.04 29.96 -28.46
N GLU A 56 57.80 29.39 -27.52
CA GLU A 56 57.53 28.08 -26.94
C GLU A 56 56.29 28.08 -26.04
N VAL A 57 56.13 29.13 -25.21
CA VAL A 57 54.91 29.35 -24.41
C VAL A 57 53.70 29.53 -25.32
N GLN A 58 53.85 30.30 -26.40
CA GLN A 58 52.77 30.51 -27.37
C GLN A 58 52.40 29.21 -28.08
N ARG A 59 53.39 28.39 -28.46
CA ARG A 59 53.19 27.06 -29.06
C ARG A 59 52.45 26.13 -28.09
N HIS A 60 52.94 26.01 -26.85
CA HIS A 60 52.29 25.20 -25.83
C HIS A 60 50.87 25.65 -25.51
N SER A 61 50.63 26.97 -25.46
CA SER A 61 49.28 27.50 -25.26
C SER A 61 48.34 27.16 -26.43
N GLN A 62 48.84 27.17 -27.67
CA GLN A 62 48.05 26.81 -28.84
C GLN A 62 47.79 25.30 -28.93
N GLU A 63 48.75 24.48 -28.49
CA GLU A 63 48.60 23.02 -28.44
C GLU A 63 47.66 22.56 -27.32
N ALA A 64 47.62 23.27 -26.18
CA ALA A 64 46.76 22.94 -25.06
C ALA A 64 45.32 23.49 -25.18
N ALA A 65 45.09 24.52 -26.00
CA ALA A 65 43.77 25.13 -26.16
C ALA A 65 42.67 24.14 -26.62
N PRO A 66 42.90 23.24 -27.60
CA PRO A 66 41.90 22.25 -28.02
C PRO A 66 41.49 21.27 -26.91
N ASP A 67 42.43 20.89 -26.03
CA ASP A 67 42.15 19.97 -24.91
C ASP A 67 41.26 20.63 -23.85
N ILE A 68 41.49 21.92 -23.58
CA ILE A 68 40.66 22.72 -22.67
C ILE A 68 39.24 22.85 -23.22
N ASP A 69 39.08 23.12 -24.51
CA ASP A 69 37.76 23.17 -25.15
C ASP A 69 37.05 21.81 -25.09
N GLY A 70 37.80 20.71 -25.24
CA GLY A 70 37.30 19.34 -25.03
C GLY A 70 36.74 19.13 -23.61
N TRP A 71 37.47 19.57 -22.58
CA TRP A 71 37.00 19.50 -21.19
C TRP A 71 35.77 20.37 -20.95
N ILE A 72 35.68 21.55 -21.57
CA ILE A 72 34.51 22.43 -21.47
C ILE A 72 33.28 21.75 -22.09
N VAL A 73 33.42 21.09 -23.23
CA VAL A 73 32.34 20.33 -23.86
C VAL A 73 31.89 19.19 -22.96
N GLN A 74 32.83 18.41 -22.42
CA GLN A 74 32.49 17.31 -21.52
C GLN A 74 31.83 17.78 -20.22
N ALA A 75 32.29 18.90 -19.64
CA ALA A 75 31.66 19.47 -18.44
C ALA A 75 30.23 19.96 -18.72
N LYS A 76 29.97 20.53 -19.90
CA LYS A 76 28.61 20.93 -20.31
C LYS A 76 27.71 19.71 -20.51
N GLN A 77 28.22 18.66 -21.15
CA GLN A 77 27.52 17.39 -21.33
C GLN A 77 27.13 16.80 -19.96
N LEU A 78 28.11 16.66 -19.07
CA LEU A 78 27.88 16.12 -17.72
C LEU A 78 26.85 16.94 -16.94
N ARG A 79 26.90 18.27 -17.03
CA ARG A 79 25.90 19.12 -16.38
C ARG A 79 24.49 18.85 -16.91
N ASN A 80 24.34 18.69 -18.21
CA ASN A 80 23.05 18.37 -18.81
C ASN A 80 22.56 16.99 -18.38
N ASP A 81 23.45 16.02 -18.31
CA ASP A 81 23.13 14.66 -17.86
C ASP A 81 22.72 14.66 -16.38
N VAL A 82 23.44 15.37 -15.51
CA VAL A 82 23.08 15.53 -14.08
C VAL A 82 21.71 16.20 -13.94
N GLN A 83 21.42 17.22 -14.74
CA GLN A 83 20.10 17.86 -14.76
C GLN A 83 19.00 16.88 -15.21
N GLY A 84 19.28 16.08 -16.23
CA GLY A 84 18.38 15.04 -16.73
C GLY A 84 18.08 13.98 -15.67
N LEU A 85 19.12 13.47 -15.02
CA LEU A 85 19.01 12.50 -13.93
C LEU A 85 18.22 13.05 -12.74
N HIS A 86 18.40 14.34 -12.41
CA HIS A 86 17.63 14.96 -11.33
C HIS A 86 16.14 15.04 -11.66
N ASN A 87 15.80 15.40 -12.90
CA ASN A 87 14.41 15.45 -13.35
C ASN A 87 13.78 14.05 -13.40
N GLU A 88 14.50 13.07 -13.92
CA GLU A 88 14.04 11.67 -13.98
C GLU A 88 13.85 11.10 -12.58
N SER A 89 14.80 11.32 -11.66
CA SER A 89 14.67 10.89 -10.27
C SER A 89 13.44 11.52 -9.60
N ARG A 90 13.16 12.79 -9.86
CA ARG A 90 11.95 13.46 -9.35
C ARG A 90 10.68 12.83 -9.92
N GLN A 91 10.65 12.55 -11.22
CA GLN A 91 9.53 11.88 -11.86
C GLN A 91 9.29 10.49 -11.26
N ILE A 92 10.34 9.70 -11.05
CA ILE A 92 10.25 8.37 -10.42
C ILE A 92 9.64 8.49 -9.01
N VAL A 93 10.05 9.49 -8.22
CA VAL A 93 9.49 9.70 -6.87
C VAL A 93 8.01 10.10 -6.94
N GLU A 94 7.63 10.98 -7.88
CA GLU A 94 6.23 11.37 -8.08
C GLU A 94 5.38 10.17 -8.52
N GLU A 95 5.85 9.37 -9.48
CA GLU A 95 5.19 8.13 -9.93
C GLU A 95 5.06 7.09 -8.81
N ALA A 96 6.11 6.91 -7.99
CA ALA A 96 6.08 6.00 -6.84
C ALA A 96 5.07 6.47 -5.77
N ALA A 97 5.00 7.78 -5.51
CA ALA A 97 4.01 8.36 -4.60
C ALA A 97 2.57 8.15 -5.12
N HIS A 98 2.35 8.34 -6.42
CA HIS A 98 1.08 8.03 -7.06
C HIS A 98 0.72 6.54 -6.98
N GLY A 99 1.70 5.66 -7.20
CA GLY A 99 1.53 4.21 -7.07
C GLY A 99 1.12 3.80 -5.65
N SER A 100 1.78 4.34 -4.63
CA SER A 100 1.45 4.08 -3.22
C SER A 100 0.03 4.57 -2.87
N SER A 101 -0.37 5.75 -3.37
CA SER A 101 -1.75 6.23 -3.18
C SER A 101 -2.78 5.33 -3.86
N LEU A 102 -2.49 4.81 -5.06
CA LEU A 102 -3.39 3.90 -5.77
C LEU A 102 -3.50 2.55 -5.04
N GLU A 103 -2.40 2.03 -4.51
CA GLU A 103 -2.40 0.80 -3.70
C GLU A 103 -3.27 0.95 -2.44
N GLY A 104 -3.18 2.11 -1.75
CA GLY A 104 -4.09 2.45 -0.66
C GLY A 104 -5.56 2.44 -1.07
N ASN A 105 -5.89 3.07 -2.19
CA ASN A 105 -7.26 3.08 -2.71
C ASN A 105 -7.78 1.67 -3.06
N VAL A 106 -6.93 0.82 -3.63
CA VAL A 106 -7.29 -0.57 -3.94
C VAL A 106 -7.51 -1.39 -2.66
N HIS A 107 -6.67 -1.19 -1.64
CA HIS A 107 -6.82 -1.84 -0.34
C HIS A 107 -8.13 -1.43 0.35
N ASP A 108 -8.45 -0.14 0.33
CA ASP A 108 -9.68 0.40 0.90
C ASP A 108 -10.92 -0.12 0.17
N ALA A 109 -10.91 -0.11 -1.17
CA ALA A 109 -11.98 -0.67 -1.98
C ALA A 109 -12.18 -2.17 -1.71
N GLY A 110 -11.09 -2.94 -1.59
CA GLY A 110 -11.14 -4.35 -1.22
C GLY A 110 -11.74 -4.58 0.17
N SER A 111 -11.41 -3.72 1.14
CA SER A 111 -11.97 -3.76 2.48
C SER A 111 -13.48 -3.43 2.49
N GLN A 112 -13.91 -2.45 1.70
CA GLN A 112 -15.32 -2.13 1.52
C GLN A 112 -16.11 -3.28 0.91
N ILE A 113 -15.57 -3.94 -0.12
CA ILE A 113 -16.22 -5.10 -0.75
C ILE A 113 -16.41 -6.24 0.26
N ARG A 114 -15.39 -6.52 1.08
CA ARG A 114 -15.48 -7.54 2.14
C ARG A 114 -16.58 -7.20 3.15
N LEU A 115 -16.61 -5.95 3.64
CA LEU A 115 -17.67 -5.48 4.54
C LEU A 115 -19.05 -5.66 3.91
N LEU A 116 -19.21 -5.24 2.66
CA LEU A 116 -20.48 -5.33 1.95
C LEU A 116 -20.93 -6.79 1.76
N ASN A 117 -19.99 -7.72 1.55
CA ASN A 117 -20.28 -9.15 1.43
C ASN A 117 -20.68 -9.78 2.78
N GLU A 118 -20.05 -9.35 3.87
CA GLU A 118 -20.45 -9.73 5.24
C GLU A 118 -21.86 -9.21 5.55
N GLU A 119 -22.14 -7.94 5.23
CA GLU A 119 -23.47 -7.34 5.38
C GLU A 119 -24.52 -8.04 4.52
N LEU A 120 -24.19 -8.39 3.28
CA LEU A 120 -25.07 -9.15 2.40
C LEU A 120 -25.40 -10.52 3.00
N THR A 121 -24.40 -11.23 3.50
CA THR A 121 -24.58 -12.55 4.13
C THR A 121 -25.44 -12.44 5.40
N PHE A 122 -25.19 -11.42 6.21
CA PHE A 122 -25.98 -11.11 7.39
C PHE A 122 -27.45 -10.81 7.05
N ASN A 123 -27.69 -9.95 6.06
CA ASN A 123 -29.03 -9.60 5.60
C ASN A 123 -29.78 -10.82 5.06
N HIS A 124 -29.13 -11.69 4.28
CA HIS A 124 -29.74 -12.95 3.85
C HIS A 124 -30.07 -13.87 5.05
N GLY A 125 -29.21 -13.91 6.07
CA GLY A 125 -29.46 -14.64 7.31
C GLY A 125 -30.70 -14.12 8.06
N ILE A 126 -30.86 -12.80 8.13
CA ILE A 126 -32.06 -12.16 8.70
C ILE A 126 -33.29 -12.49 7.87
N GLU A 127 -33.23 -12.34 6.55
CA GLU A 127 -34.36 -12.61 5.65
C GLU A 127 -34.84 -14.06 5.79
N ALA A 128 -33.91 -15.02 5.79
CA ALA A 128 -34.23 -16.43 5.99
C ALA A 128 -34.88 -16.69 7.37
N SER A 129 -34.40 -16.01 8.41
CA SER A 129 -34.95 -16.10 9.76
C SER A 129 -36.37 -15.53 9.84
N LEU A 130 -36.61 -14.36 9.22
CA LEU A 130 -37.93 -13.73 9.15
C LEU A 130 -38.94 -14.56 8.36
N LYS A 131 -38.52 -15.12 7.21
CA LYS A 131 -39.36 -16.04 6.42
C LYS A 131 -39.78 -17.27 7.22
N ARG A 132 -38.86 -17.86 7.98
CA ARG A 132 -39.17 -18.97 8.89
C ARG A 132 -40.16 -18.57 9.99
N LEU A 133 -39.98 -17.39 10.60
CA LEU A 133 -40.92 -16.90 11.61
C LEU A 133 -42.31 -16.64 11.04
N GLN A 134 -42.39 -16.13 9.81
CA GLN A 134 -43.66 -15.94 9.11
C GLN A 134 -44.37 -17.27 8.85
N ALA A 135 -43.63 -18.30 8.39
CA ALA A 135 -44.18 -19.63 8.19
C ALA A 135 -44.73 -20.22 9.50
N ILE A 136 -43.93 -20.18 10.57
CA ILE A 136 -44.34 -20.65 11.90
C ILE A 136 -45.60 -19.93 12.39
N ARG A 137 -45.67 -18.60 12.20
CA ARG A 137 -46.87 -17.83 12.55
C ARG A 137 -48.09 -18.34 11.79
N GLN A 138 -47.97 -18.56 10.48
CA GLN A 138 -49.07 -19.07 9.68
C GLN A 138 -49.53 -20.45 10.17
N ASP A 139 -48.60 -21.33 10.54
CA ASP A 139 -48.95 -22.66 11.06
C ASP A 139 -49.68 -22.57 12.40
N LEU A 140 -49.25 -21.66 13.30
CA LEU A 140 -49.95 -21.40 14.56
C LEU A 140 -51.35 -20.82 14.35
N ASP A 141 -51.50 -19.91 13.40
CA ASP A 141 -52.81 -19.33 13.03
C ASP A 141 -53.74 -20.43 12.47
N ASN A 142 -53.22 -21.36 11.67
CA ASN A 142 -53.97 -22.51 11.14
C ASN A 142 -54.42 -23.46 12.26
N ILE A 143 -53.55 -23.75 13.24
CA ILE A 143 -53.90 -24.56 14.42
C ILE A 143 -55.03 -23.90 15.21
N GLN A 144 -54.93 -22.59 15.43
CA GLN A 144 -55.97 -21.84 16.13
C GLN A 144 -57.29 -21.90 15.39
N GLN A 145 -57.29 -21.81 14.05
CA GLN A 145 -58.51 -21.98 13.25
C GLN A 145 -59.09 -23.39 13.37
N ALA A 146 -58.27 -24.44 13.31
CA ALA A 146 -58.72 -25.82 13.49
C ALA A 146 -59.35 -26.06 14.88
N ILE A 147 -58.84 -25.40 15.92
CA ILE A 147 -59.45 -25.40 17.26
C ILE A 147 -60.82 -24.72 17.24
N LEU A 148 -60.96 -23.59 16.55
CA LEU A 148 -62.22 -22.84 16.44
C LEU A 148 -63.30 -23.64 15.70
N GLU A 149 -62.91 -24.36 14.64
CA GLU A 149 -63.77 -25.21 13.80
C GLU A 149 -64.07 -26.59 14.42
N ASP A 150 -63.57 -26.87 15.63
CA ASP A 150 -63.73 -28.13 16.37
C ASP A 150 -63.07 -29.36 15.71
N HIS A 151 -62.14 -29.14 14.79
CA HIS A 151 -61.27 -30.17 14.21
C HIS A 151 -60.11 -30.52 15.17
N LEU A 152 -60.44 -30.93 16.40
CA LEU A 152 -59.49 -31.19 17.50
C LEU A 152 -58.40 -32.24 17.18
N PRO A 153 -58.68 -33.35 16.46
CA PRO A 153 -57.65 -34.31 16.07
C PRO A 153 -56.61 -33.71 15.12
N GLU A 154 -57.04 -32.86 14.18
CA GLU A 154 -56.18 -32.18 13.22
C GLU A 154 -55.31 -31.13 13.92
N ALA A 155 -55.90 -30.30 14.78
CA ALA A 155 -55.17 -29.33 15.60
C ALA A 155 -54.09 -29.98 16.48
N THR A 156 -54.37 -31.18 17.02
CA THR A 156 -53.42 -31.94 17.85
C THR A 156 -52.25 -32.51 17.02
N HIS A 157 -52.49 -32.88 15.77
CA HIS A 157 -51.43 -33.33 14.87
C HIS A 157 -50.56 -32.15 14.42
N GLN A 158 -51.19 -31.06 13.99
CA GLN A 158 -50.50 -29.86 13.50
C GLN A 158 -49.62 -29.22 14.59
N ILE A 159 -50.09 -29.13 15.84
CA ILE A 159 -49.28 -28.57 16.93
C ILE A 159 -48.05 -29.42 17.22
N ARG A 160 -48.17 -30.76 17.13
CA ARG A 160 -47.05 -31.69 17.29
C ARG A 160 -46.03 -31.54 16.15
N ASP A 161 -46.51 -31.37 14.92
CA ASP A 161 -45.65 -31.18 13.76
C ASP A 161 -44.89 -29.84 13.84
N VAL A 162 -45.57 -28.76 14.25
CA VAL A 162 -44.97 -27.43 14.41
C VAL A 162 -43.92 -27.42 15.54
N GLU A 163 -44.17 -28.15 16.64
CA GLU A 163 -43.19 -28.33 17.71
C GLU A 163 -42.00 -29.20 17.29
N ALA A 164 -42.24 -30.25 16.49
CA ALA A 164 -41.18 -31.11 15.95
C ALA A 164 -40.32 -30.39 14.89
N GLN A 165 -40.93 -29.51 14.10
CA GLN A 165 -40.26 -28.60 13.17
C GLN A 165 -39.61 -27.40 13.86
N GLY A 166 -39.74 -27.30 15.19
CA GLY A 166 -39.41 -26.12 15.97
C GLY A 166 -38.03 -25.52 15.68
N LEU A 167 -37.85 -24.28 16.13
CA LEU A 167 -36.67 -23.39 16.01
C LEU A 167 -35.28 -24.00 16.36
N LEU A 168 -35.21 -25.29 16.70
CA LEU A 168 -34.08 -26.03 17.26
C LEU A 168 -33.02 -26.52 16.27
N GLN A 169 -33.18 -26.36 14.95
CA GLN A 169 -32.13 -26.76 14.00
C GLN A 169 -31.20 -25.62 13.54
N GLY A 170 -31.14 -24.49 14.25
CA GLY A 170 -30.14 -23.48 13.88
C GLY A 170 -30.14 -22.14 14.63
N SER A 171 -31.04 -21.91 15.57
CA SER A 171 -30.97 -20.71 16.43
C SER A 171 -30.38 -21.08 17.79
N PRO A 172 -29.48 -20.28 18.38
CA PRO A 172 -28.98 -20.54 19.73
C PRO A 172 -30.18 -20.68 20.68
N PRO A 173 -30.16 -21.67 21.60
CA PRO A 173 -31.30 -22.08 22.42
C PRO A 173 -31.82 -21.03 23.43
N ALA A 174 -31.41 -19.77 23.33
CA ALA A 174 -31.68 -18.68 24.27
C ALA A 174 -32.25 -17.40 23.62
N SER A 175 -32.87 -17.49 22.45
CA SER A 175 -33.59 -16.34 21.87
C SER A 175 -34.93 -16.15 22.56
N ARG A 176 -35.28 -14.91 22.95
CA ARG A 176 -36.64 -14.55 23.45
C ARG A 176 -37.75 -15.07 22.53
N ILE A 177 -37.46 -15.26 21.25
CA ILE A 177 -38.38 -15.76 20.23
C ILE A 177 -38.75 -17.22 20.48
N SER A 178 -37.80 -18.09 20.86
CA SER A 178 -38.13 -19.50 21.17
C SER A 178 -38.97 -19.62 22.43
N ALA A 179 -38.75 -18.74 23.42
CA ALA A 179 -39.56 -18.67 24.63
C ALA A 179 -40.99 -18.17 24.35
N VAL A 180 -41.16 -17.17 23.50
CA VAL A 180 -42.50 -16.70 23.08
C VAL A 180 -43.21 -17.76 22.26
N PHE A 181 -42.50 -18.45 21.35
CA PHE A 181 -43.06 -19.55 20.57
C PHE A 181 -43.52 -20.70 21.45
N SER A 182 -42.68 -21.18 22.38
CA SER A 182 -43.05 -22.27 23.28
C SER A 182 -44.20 -21.90 24.21
N ALA A 183 -44.28 -20.64 24.66
CA ALA A 183 -45.42 -20.13 25.41
C ALA A 183 -46.72 -20.21 24.59
N ARG A 184 -46.70 -19.78 23.32
CA ARG A 184 -47.88 -19.86 22.44
C ARG A 184 -48.30 -21.29 22.12
N CYS A 185 -47.35 -22.20 21.86
CA CYS A 185 -47.69 -23.62 21.70
C CYS A 185 -48.32 -24.20 22.98
N SER A 186 -47.83 -23.80 24.15
CA SER A 186 -48.40 -24.25 25.43
C SER A 186 -49.82 -23.75 25.65
N GLU A 187 -50.11 -22.49 25.27
CA GLU A 187 -51.46 -21.92 25.32
C GLU A 187 -52.42 -22.67 24.39
N LEU A 188 -52.06 -22.85 23.11
CA LEU A 188 -52.91 -23.57 22.15
C LEU A 188 -53.16 -25.02 22.59
N ARG A 189 -52.16 -25.68 23.21
CA ARG A 189 -52.34 -27.03 23.77
C ARG A 189 -53.34 -27.03 24.91
N ASN A 190 -53.30 -26.02 25.78
CA ASN A 190 -54.28 -25.89 26.86
C ASN A 190 -55.69 -25.65 26.32
N ASP A 191 -55.83 -24.86 25.25
CA ASP A 191 -57.11 -24.62 24.58
C ASP A 191 -57.68 -25.92 23.97
N ILE A 192 -56.86 -26.72 23.30
CA ILE A 192 -57.24 -28.05 22.80
C ILE A 192 -57.70 -28.94 23.96
N ALA A 193 -56.91 -29.02 25.04
CA ALA A 193 -57.24 -29.84 26.20
C ALA A 193 -58.55 -29.40 26.87
N ALA A 194 -58.79 -28.09 26.98
CA ALA A 194 -60.02 -27.53 27.54
C ALA A 194 -61.23 -27.88 26.66
N ARG A 195 -61.13 -27.74 25.32
CA ARG A 195 -62.21 -28.09 24.40
C ARG A 195 -62.50 -29.59 24.37
N LEU A 196 -61.47 -30.44 24.36
CA LEU A 196 -61.63 -31.89 24.47
C LEU A 196 -62.32 -32.27 25.78
N THR A 197 -61.92 -31.66 26.89
CA THR A 197 -62.54 -31.91 28.20
C THR A 197 -64.01 -31.45 28.21
N GLN A 198 -64.31 -30.31 27.58
CA GLN A 198 -65.68 -29.80 27.47
C GLN A 198 -66.56 -30.70 26.60
N SER A 199 -66.07 -31.13 25.43
CA SER A 199 -66.75 -32.09 24.56
C SER A 199 -66.99 -33.41 25.30
N TRP A 200 -65.95 -33.95 25.95
CA TRP A 200 -66.03 -35.17 26.74
C TRP A 200 -67.05 -35.09 27.88
N ASN A 201 -67.05 -33.99 28.64
CA ASN A 201 -68.03 -33.76 29.71
C ASN A 201 -69.47 -33.53 29.17
N GLY A 202 -69.62 -33.06 27.94
CA GLY A 202 -70.91 -32.94 27.26
C GLY A 202 -71.47 -34.30 26.80
N HIS A 203 -70.60 -35.22 26.40
CA HIS A 203 -70.99 -36.57 25.95
C HIS A 203 -71.21 -37.56 27.12
N ILE A 204 -70.58 -37.34 28.27
CA ILE A 204 -70.75 -38.17 29.46
C ILE A 204 -71.80 -37.56 30.38
N VAL A 205 -73.02 -38.09 30.32
CA VAL A 205 -74.07 -37.76 31.29
C VAL A 205 -74.02 -38.81 32.40
N VAL A 206 -73.60 -38.38 33.59
CA VAL A 206 -73.60 -39.21 34.80
C VAL A 206 -74.91 -38.96 35.55
N ASP A 207 -75.85 -39.90 35.49
CA ASP A 207 -77.06 -39.86 36.28
C ASP A 207 -76.80 -40.48 37.66
N HIS A 208 -76.60 -39.60 38.65
CA HIS A 208 -76.35 -40.00 40.03
C HIS A 208 -77.58 -40.61 40.73
N ALA A 209 -78.80 -40.37 40.22
CA ALA A 209 -80.02 -40.95 40.80
C ALA A 209 -80.27 -42.38 40.29
N ALA A 210 -79.88 -42.68 39.05
CA ALA A 210 -80.03 -44.00 38.43
C ALA A 210 -78.79 -44.91 38.55
N LEU A 211 -77.66 -44.42 39.09
CA LEU A 211 -76.36 -45.12 39.08
C LEU A 211 -75.96 -45.60 37.67
N ALA A 212 -76.32 -44.82 36.64
CA ALA A 212 -76.10 -45.16 35.25
C ALA A 212 -75.24 -44.08 34.58
N ILE A 213 -74.22 -44.52 33.84
CA ILE A 213 -73.43 -43.65 32.96
C ILE A 213 -74.01 -43.85 31.57
N THR A 214 -74.62 -42.80 31.02
CA THR A 214 -75.12 -42.82 29.65
C THR A 214 -74.19 -41.99 28.77
N LEU A 215 -73.57 -42.66 27.79
CA LEU A 215 -72.87 -42.00 26.70
C LEU A 215 -73.93 -41.46 25.74
N ARG A 216 -74.02 -40.13 25.58
CA ARG A 216 -74.79 -39.56 24.48
C ARG A 216 -74.01 -39.79 23.19
N HIS A 217 -74.41 -40.82 22.45
CA HIS A 217 -74.03 -40.99 21.05
C HIS A 217 -74.88 -40.00 20.25
N ASP A 218 -74.27 -38.94 19.73
CA ASP A 218 -74.89 -38.18 18.64
C ASP A 218 -74.67 -39.01 17.37
N ASP A 219 -75.76 -39.41 16.73
CA ASP A 219 -75.77 -39.88 15.35
C ASP A 219 -75.69 -38.65 14.44
N ASN A 220 -74.51 -38.37 13.88
CA ASN A 220 -74.36 -37.74 12.57
C ASN A 220 -72.97 -38.01 11.98
#